data_AF-A0A6I6DL27-F1
#
_entry.id   AF-A0A6I6DL27-F1
#
_cell.length_a   1.000
_cell.length_b   1.000
_cell.length_c   1.000
_cell.angle_alpha   90.00
_cell.angle_beta   90.00
_cell.angle_gamma   90.00
#
_symmetry.space_group_name_H-M   'P 1'
#
loop_
_entity.id
_entity.type
_entity.pdbx_description
1 polymer ?
#
loop_
_entity_poly.entity_id
_entity_poly.type
_entity_poly.pdbx_seq_one_letter_code
_entity_poly.pdbx_strand_id
1 'polypeptide(L)' 'MAVLEKEIIDSDKEKAPKIPPLEKAQIIGERYENLSLIYQEGYHICPMAYGEPRYGECLFCSGYLEKE' A
#
# COMPACT_ATOMS: atom_id res chain seq x y z
N MET A 1 6.95 -18.11 42.86
CA MET A 1 5.94 -17.88 41.81
C MET A 1 6.65 -18.08 40.48
N ALA A 2 6.11 -18.96 39.64
CA ALA A 2 6.82 -19.63 38.56
C ALA A 2 7.19 -18.68 37.39
N VAL A 3 8.40 -18.94 36.89
CA VAL A 3 8.94 -18.63 35.55
C VAL A 3 7.92 -18.78 34.43
N LEU A 4 7.88 -17.80 33.52
CA LEU A 4 7.46 -17.96 32.11
C LEU A 4 8.32 -17.02 31.23
N GLU A 5 9.60 -17.35 31.12
CA GLU A 5 10.36 -17.09 29.88
C GLU A 5 9.99 -18.20 28.90
N LYS A 6 9.47 -17.85 27.71
CA LYS A 6 9.80 -18.47 26.41
C LYS A 6 8.85 -18.00 25.30
N GLU A 7 9.47 -17.40 24.30
CA GLU A 7 9.28 -17.72 22.88
C GLU A 7 7.84 -17.61 22.35
N ILE A 8 7.51 -16.42 21.82
CA ILE A 8 6.51 -16.32 20.77
C ILE A 8 7.23 -16.11 19.43
N ILE A 9 7.55 -17.28 18.86
CA ILE A 9 7.38 -17.66 17.44
C ILE A 9 8.24 -16.89 16.42
N ASP A 10 9.35 -17.56 16.09
CA ASP A 10 9.91 -17.79 14.75
C ASP A 10 9.54 -16.83 13.61
N SER A 11 10.51 -15.98 13.25
CA SER A 11 11.22 -15.98 11.97
C SER A 11 10.56 -16.60 10.71
N ASP A 12 9.31 -16.28 10.37
CA ASP A 12 8.86 -16.40 8.97
C ASP A 12 9.28 -15.17 8.17
N LYS A 13 10.58 -15.16 7.84
CA LYS A 13 11.16 -14.33 6.80
C LYS A 13 10.64 -14.87 5.46
N GLU A 14 9.36 -14.63 5.18
CA GLU A 14 8.73 -14.98 3.91
C GLU A 14 9.63 -14.47 2.79
N LYS A 15 10.22 -15.42 2.04
CA LYS A 15 10.97 -15.10 0.84
C LYS A 15 10.00 -14.40 -0.10
N ALA A 16 10.05 -13.07 -0.11
CA ALA A 16 9.35 -12.28 -1.11
C ALA A 16 9.63 -12.91 -2.48
N PRO A 17 8.59 -13.21 -3.28
CA PRO A 17 8.77 -13.84 -4.57
C PRO A 17 9.80 -13.04 -5.36
N LYS A 18 10.80 -13.74 -5.93
CA LYS A 18 11.84 -13.13 -6.77
C LYS A 18 11.21 -12.77 -8.12
N ILE A 19 10.36 -11.76 -8.11
CA ILE A 19 9.72 -11.24 -9.29
C ILE A 19 10.80 -10.50 -10.11
N PRO A 20 10.97 -10.81 -11.41
CA PRO A 20 11.84 -10.07 -12.31
C PRO A 20 11.59 -8.55 -12.22
N PRO A 21 12.61 -7.69 -12.34
CA PRO A 21 12.43 -6.23 -12.26
C PRO A 21 11.35 -5.68 -13.21
N LEU A 22 11.19 -6.29 -14.39
CA LEU A 22 10.18 -5.92 -15.37
C LEU A 22 8.75 -6.20 -14.88
N GLU A 23 8.54 -7.38 -14.30
CA GLU A 23 7.26 -7.80 -13.75
C GLU A 23 6.95 -7.04 -12.45
N LYS A 24 7.96 -6.65 -11.66
CA LYS A 24 7.78 -5.69 -10.55
C LYS A 24 7.31 -4.33 -11.03
N ALA A 25 7.89 -3.80 -12.09
CA ALA A 25 7.46 -2.51 -12.66
C ALA A 25 6.02 -2.58 -13.20
N GLN A 26 5.64 -3.70 -13.82
CA GLN A 26 4.26 -3.96 -14.26
C GLN A 26 3.28 -4.04 -13.08
N ILE A 27 3.60 -4.82 -12.04
CA ILE A 27 2.79 -4.89 -10.82
C ILE A 27 2.65 -3.52 -10.14
N ILE A 28 3.71 -2.73 -10.15
CA ILE A 28 3.69 -1.37 -9.63
C ILE A 28 2.80 -0.45 -10.51
N GLY A 29 2.87 -0.58 -11.84
CA GLY A 29 2.02 0.15 -12.79
C GLY A 29 0.54 -0.18 -12.64
N GLU A 30 0.19 -1.46 -12.61
CA GLU A 30 -1.19 -1.93 -12.33
C GLU A 30 -1.69 -1.44 -10.97
N ARG A 31 -0.80 -1.36 -9.96
CA ARG A 31 -1.15 -0.81 -8.65
C ARG A 31 -1.44 0.70 -8.70
N TYR A 32 -0.76 1.47 -9.54
CA TYR A 32 -1.03 2.91 -9.69
C TYR A 32 -2.31 3.20 -10.50
N GLU A 33 -2.66 2.35 -11.46
CA GLU A 33 -3.94 2.44 -12.17
C GLU A 33 -5.12 2.28 -11.19
N ASN A 34 -5.03 1.33 -10.27
CA ASN A 34 -6.06 1.10 -9.26
C ASN A 34 -6.26 2.32 -8.33
N LEU A 35 -5.17 3.00 -7.94
CA LEU A 35 -5.27 4.23 -7.14
C LEU A 35 -5.90 5.37 -7.95
N SER A 36 -5.55 5.48 -9.24
CA SER A 36 -6.12 6.50 -10.11
C SER A 36 -7.64 6.36 -10.24
N LEU A 37 -8.14 5.12 -10.38
CA LEU A 37 -9.57 4.83 -10.44
C LEU A 37 -10.30 5.24 -9.15
N ILE A 38 -9.80 4.81 -7.99
CA ILE A 38 -10.39 5.15 -6.68
C ILE A 38 -10.45 6.67 -6.48
N TYR A 39 -9.41 7.39 -6.89
CA TYR A 39 -9.39 8.85 -6.84
C TYR A 39 -10.45 9.49 -7.76
N GLN A 40 -10.63 8.95 -8.97
CA GLN A 40 -11.64 9.41 -9.93
C GLN A 40 -13.07 9.12 -9.46
N GLU A 41 -13.29 8.02 -8.74
CA GLU A 41 -14.58 7.70 -8.10
C GLU A 41 -14.91 8.64 -6.94
N GLY A 42 -13.96 9.50 -6.53
CA GLY A 42 -14.16 10.49 -5.49
C GLY A 42 -13.81 9.99 -4.09
N TYR A 43 -12.96 8.97 -3.98
CA TYR A 43 -12.45 8.49 -2.69
C TYR A 43 -11.00 8.91 -2.46
N HIS A 44 -10.59 8.94 -1.20
CA HIS A 44 -9.22 9.22 -0.81
C HIS A 44 -8.31 8.00 -1.07
N ILE A 45 -7.11 8.26 -1.60
CA ILE A 45 -6.07 7.24 -1.83
C ILE A 45 -4.86 7.38 -0.90
N CYS A 46 -4.86 8.41 -0.05
CA CYS A 46 -3.80 8.63 0.92
C CYS A 46 -3.97 7.69 2.14
N PRO A 47 -2.88 7.30 2.82
CA PRO A 47 -2.95 6.39 3.97
C PRO A 47 -3.83 6.88 5.14
N MET A 48 -4.07 8.20 5.21
CA MET A 48 -4.81 8.81 6.33
C MET A 48 -6.33 8.66 6.21
N ALA A 49 -6.86 8.46 5.00
CA ALA A 49 -8.30 8.42 4.75
C ALA A 49 -8.66 7.43 3.64
N TYR A 50 -7.86 6.39 3.40
CA TYR A 50 -8.03 5.50 2.25
C TYR A 50 -9.45 4.92 2.16
N GLY A 51 -10.11 5.10 1.02
CA GLY A 51 -11.47 4.60 0.77
C GLY A 51 -12.60 5.45 1.36
N GLU A 52 -12.30 6.55 2.05
CA GLU A 52 -13.31 7.51 2.52
C GLU A 52 -13.72 8.50 1.41
N PRO A 53 -14.97 8.96 1.40
CA PRO A 53 -15.46 9.92 0.41
C PRO A 53 -14.71 11.26 0.52
N ARG A 54 -14.33 11.80 -0.64
CA ARG A 54 -13.59 13.06 -0.76
C ARG A 54 -14.56 14.21 -1.03
N TYR A 55 -14.53 15.22 -0.15
CA TYR A 55 -15.38 16.42 -0.27
C TYR A 55 -14.63 17.65 -0.80
N GLY A 56 -13.38 17.50 -1.24
CA GLY A 56 -12.54 18.61 -1.70
C GLY A 56 -11.15 18.18 -2.18
N GLU A 57 -10.24 19.14 -2.37
CA GLU A 57 -8.87 18.85 -2.78
C GLU A 57 -8.05 18.26 -1.61
N CYS A 58 -7.24 17.23 -1.89
CA CYS A 58 -6.37 16.60 -0.90
C CYS A 58 -4.95 16.54 -1.46
N LEU A 59 -4.05 17.39 -0.93
CA LEU A 59 -2.66 17.50 -1.38
C LEU A 59 -1.92 16.17 -1.32
N PHE A 60 -2.25 15.32 -0.34
CA PHE A 60 -1.65 13.99 -0.23
C PHE A 60 -2.09 13.07 -1.38
N CYS A 61 -3.34 13.13 -1.82
CA CYS A 61 -3.80 12.30 -2.95
C CYS A 61 -3.07 12.69 -4.25
N SER A 62 -2.90 14.00 -4.50
CA SER A 62 -2.14 14.50 -5.65
C SER A 62 -0.70 13.99 -5.66
N GLY A 63 -0.02 14.00 -4.51
CA GLY A 63 1.36 13.50 -4.42
C GLY A 63 1.54 12.00 -4.71
N TYR A 64 0.47 11.19 -4.63
CA TYR A 64 0.49 9.79 -5.10
C TYR A 64 0.25 9.65 -6.61
N LEU A 65 -0.33 10.66 -7.25
CA LEU A 65 -0.61 10.69 -8.69
C LEU A 65 0.52 11.38 -9.48
N GLU A 66 1.22 12.35 -8.89
CA GLU A 66 2.32 13.10 -9.52
C GLU A 66 3.64 12.33 -9.59
N LYS A 67 3.65 11.05 -9.20
CA LYS A 67 4.86 10.22 -9.18
C LYS A 67 5.10 9.59 -10.56
N GLU A 68 5.47 10.42 -11.53
CA GLU A 68 6.19 9.97 -12.75
C GLU A 68 7.68 9.70 -12.45
#